data_AF-A0A7C2VL02-F1
#
_entry.id   AF-A0A7C2VL02-F1
#
_cell.length_a   1.000
_cell.length_b   1.000
_cell.length_c   1.000
_cell.angle_alpha   90.00
_cell.angle_beta   90.00
_cell.angle_gamma   90.00
#
_symmetry.space_group_name_H-M   'P 1'
#
loop_
_entity.id
_entity.type
_entity.pdbx_description
1 polymer ?
#
loop_
_entity_poly.entity_id
_entity_poly.type
_entity_poly.pdbx_seq_one_letter_code
_entity_poly.pdbx_strand_id
1 'polypeptide(L)' 'MNIEVYLSLQCGSESDLRTNIVAALEQEGMTAAVSYTSLDEAQAAARDLQGSPAILIDGEPVQPTTSAGFS' A
#
# COMPACT_ATOMS: atom_id res chain seq x y z
N MET A 1 -6.91 2.61 -13.61
CA MET A 1 -6.58 1.85 -12.40
C MET A 1 -6.16 2.83 -11.32
N ASN A 2 -6.69 2.64 -10.12
CA ASN A 2 -6.29 3.35 -8.92
C ASN A 2 -5.52 2.40 -8.02
N ILE A 3 -4.34 2.81 -7.55
CA ILE A 3 -3.53 2.07 -6.59
C ILE A 3 -3.44 2.92 -5.33
N GLU A 4 -3.97 2.42 -4.23
CA GLU A 4 -3.91 3.09 -2.94
C GLU A 4 -2.91 2.34 -2.05
N VAL A 5 -1.92 3.07 -1.58
CA VAL A 5 -0.87 2.53 -0.72
C VAL A 5 -0.99 3.17 0.65
N TYR A 6 -1.19 2.36 1.68
CA TYR A 6 -1.26 2.78 3.07
C TYR A 6 -0.02 2.29 3.82
N LEU A 7 0.61 3.21 4.54
CA LEU A 7 1.91 3.00 5.20
C LEU A 7 1.79 3.34 6.68
N SER A 8 2.47 2.61 7.56
CA SER A 8 2.66 3.08 8.93
C SER A 8 3.59 4.31 8.94
N LEU A 9 3.49 5.14 9.97
CA LEU A 9 4.34 6.33 10.15
C LEU A 9 5.85 6.01 10.18
N GLN A 10 6.22 4.76 10.46
CA GLN A 10 7.60 4.29 10.57
C GLN A 10 8.00 3.33 9.45
N CYS A 11 7.24 3.29 8.34
CA CYS A 11 7.45 2.32 7.28
C CYS A 11 8.77 2.56 6.53
N GLY A 12 9.82 1.82 6.92
CA GLY A 12 11.15 1.94 6.31
C GLY A 12 11.25 1.46 4.86
N SER A 13 10.22 0.77 4.35
CA SER A 13 10.17 0.23 2.99
C SER A 13 9.45 1.12 1.97
N GLU A 14 9.01 2.34 2.34
CA GLU A 14 8.27 3.23 1.44
C GLU A 14 9.02 3.51 0.12
N SER A 15 10.31 3.84 0.21
CA SER A 15 11.13 4.19 -0.96
C SER A 15 11.25 3.01 -1.93
N ASP A 16 11.50 1.81 -1.40
CA ASP A 16 11.63 0.59 -2.20
C ASP A 16 10.29 0.21 -2.82
N LEU A 17 9.20 0.31 -2.05
CA LEU A 17 7.85 0.04 -2.52
C LEU A 17 7.46 0.96 -3.68
N ARG A 18 7.72 2.26 -3.56
CA ARG A 18 7.43 3.23 -4.62
C ARG A 18 8.20 2.92 -5.89
N THR A 19 9.48 2.58 -5.76
CA THR A 19 10.32 2.18 -6.89
C THR A 19 9.76 0.93 -7.58
N ASN A 20 9.36 -0.07 -6.79
CA ASN A 20 8.79 -1.32 -7.30
C ASN A 20 7.46 -1.12 -8.02
N ILE A 21 6.56 -0.27 -7.49
CA ILE A 21 5.27 0.01 -8.14
C ILE A 21 5.48 0.68 -9.50
N VAL A 22 6.39 1.66 -9.58
CA VAL A 22 6.70 2.33 -10.85
C VAL A 22 7.30 1.33 -11.85
N ALA A 23 8.29 0.55 -11.44
CA ALA A 23 8.93 -0.44 -12.30
C ALA A 23 7.92 -1.50 -12.81
N ALA A 24 7.01 -1.96 -11.95
CA ALA A 24 5.97 -2.91 -12.35
C ALA A 24 5.00 -2.32 -13.37
N LEU A 25 4.54 -1.08 -13.17
CA LEU A 25 3.66 -0.40 -14.14
C LEU A 25 4.35 -0.19 -15.49
N GLU A 26 5.63 0.18 -15.48
CA GLU A 26 6.43 0.35 -16.70
C GLU A 26 6.62 -0.98 -17.45
N GLN A 27 6.95 -2.05 -16.73
CA GLN A 27 7.13 -3.39 -17.32
C GLN A 27 5.86 -3.92 -17.98
N GLU A 28 4.71 -3.68 -17.36
CA GLU A 28 3.41 -4.09 -17.87
C GLU A 28 2.83 -3.10 -18.91
N GLY A 29 3.51 -1.99 -19.18
CA GLY A 29 3.02 -0.94 -20.10
C GLY A 29 1.70 -0.30 -19.62
N MET A 30 1.47 -0.29 -18.31
CA MET A 30 0.23 0.19 -17.69
C MET A 30 0.40 1.59 -17.11
N THR A 31 -0.72 2.29 -16.96
CA THR A 31 -0.79 3.55 -16.22
C THR A 31 -1.80 3.42 -15.08
N ALA A 32 -1.42 3.89 -13.90
CA ALA A 32 -2.28 3.91 -12.74
C ALA A 32 -2.11 5.23 -11.97
N ALA A 33 -3.21 5.71 -11.39
CA ALA A 33 -3.15 6.76 -10.38
C ALA A 33 -2.71 6.12 -9.07
N VAL A 34 -1.56 6.52 -8.52
CA VAL A 34 -1.02 5.94 -7.28
C VAL A 34 -1.07 6.99 -6.18
N SER A 35 -1.73 6.66 -5.06
CA SER A 35 -1.76 7.48 -3.86
C SER A 35 -1.02 6.80 -2.70
N TYR A 36 -0.33 7.61 -1.90
CA TYR A 36 0.41 7.14 -0.73
C TYR A 36 -0.12 7.88 0.49
N THR A 37 -0.57 7.13 1.50
CA THR A 37 -1.16 7.68 2.72
C THR A 37 -0.50 7.03 3.93
N SER A 38 0.16 7.84 4.77
CA SER A 38 0.64 7.36 6.06
C SER A 38 -0.50 7.38 7.09
N LEU A 39 -0.68 6.29 7.81
CA LEU A 39 -1.68 6.11 8.84
C LEU A 39 -1.03 5.69 10.17
N ASP A 40 -1.62 6.14 11.28
CA ASP A 40 -1.39 5.51 12.58
C ASP A 40 -2.25 4.23 12.74
N GLU A 41 -2.00 3.48 13.82
CA GLU A 41 -2.70 2.22 14.11
C GLU A 41 -4.22 2.40 14.20
N ALA A 42 -4.70 3.50 14.81
CA ALA A 42 -6.13 3.75 14.96
C ALA A 42 -6.79 4.05 13.61
N GLN A 43 -6.13 4.82 12.76
CA GLN A 43 -6.58 5.15 11.41
C GLN A 43 -6.58 3.94 10.46
N ALA A 44 -5.62 3.02 10.64
CA ALA A 44 -5.53 1.77 9.89
C ALA A 44 -6.64 0.79 10.31
N ALA A 45 -6.85 0.62 11.62
CA ALA A 45 -7.90 -0.23 12.18
C ALA A 45 -9.31 0.24 11.76
N ALA A 46 -9.55 1.56 11.71
CA ALA A 46 -10.82 2.13 11.24
C ALA A 46 -11.11 1.82 9.75
N ARG A 47 -10.09 1.39 8.99
CA ARG A 47 -10.17 1.02 7.57
C ARG A 47 -10.03 -0.50 7.35
N ASP A 48 -10.04 -1.29 8.42
CA ASP A 48 -9.83 -2.75 8.40
C ASP A 48 -8.49 -3.16 7.74
N LEU A 49 -7.48 -2.29 7.84
CA LEU A 49 -6.14 -2.57 7.36
C LEU A 49 -5.34 -3.26 8.47
N GLN A 50 -4.78 -4.44 8.19
CA GLN A 50 -4.14 -5.29 9.20
C GLN A 50 -2.60 -5.34 9.15
N GLY A 51 -1.98 -4.76 8.10
CA GLY A 51 -0.52 -4.66 8.00
C GLY A 51 -0.03 -3.50 7.13
N SER A 52 1.18 -3.02 7.40
CA SER A 52 1.90 -2.03 6.60
C SER A 52 3.06 -2.68 5.82
N PRO A 53 3.25 -2.37 4.53
CA PRO A 53 2.37 -1.58 3.66
C PRO A 53 1.09 -2.35 3.28
N ALA A 54 -0.05 -1.66 3.20
CA ALA A 54 -1.27 -2.19 2.59
C ALA A 54 -1.46 -1.59 1.20
N ILE A 55 -1.77 -2.43 0.21
CA ILE A 55 -1.95 -2.02 -1.18
C ILE A 55 -3.32 -2.46 -1.65
N LEU A 56 -4.12 -1.49 -2.10
CA LEU A 56 -5.43 -1.71 -2.70
C LEU A 56 -5.38 -1.31 -4.18
N ILE A 57 -5.93 -2.14 -5.05
CA ILE A 57 -6.14 -1.84 -6.47
C ILE A 57 -7.63 -1.72 -6.71
N ASP A 58 -8.06 -0.55 -7.18
CA ASP A 58 -9.47 -0.22 -7.41
C ASP A 58 -10.39 -0.53 -6.20
N GLY A 59 -9.85 -0.34 -4.98
CA GLY A 59 -10.52 -0.59 -3.71
C GLY A 59 -10.36 -2.01 -3.15
N GLU A 60 -9.74 -2.93 -3.91
CA GLU A 60 -9.59 -4.34 -3.51
C GLU A 60 -8.15 -4.63 -3.05
N PRO A 61 -7.93 -5.30 -1.91
CA PRO A 61 -6.59 -5.61 -1.40
C PRO A 61 -5.85 -6.61 -2.30
N VAL A 62 -4.60 -6.30 -2.64
CA VAL A 62 -3.75 -7.13 -3.54
C VAL A 62 -3.15 -8.34 -2.84
N GLN A 63 -2.98 -8.29 -1.52
CA GLN A 63 -2.40 -9.38 -0.74
C GLN A 63 -3.37 -9.89 0.33
N PRO A 64 -3.37 -11.20 0.64
CA PRO A 64 -4.02 -11.66 1.84
C PRO A 64 -3.34 -11.01 3.05
N THR A 65 -4.12 -10.37 3.92
CA THR A 65 -3.70 -9.64 5.13
C THR A 65 -3.17 -10.54 6.25
N THR A 66 -2.58 -11.70 5.93
CA THR A 66 -2.21 -12.72 6.92
C THR A 66 -0.97 -12.37 7.76
N SER A 67 -0.23 -11.31 7.42
CA SER A 67 0.84 -10.79 8.28
C SER A 67 0.29 -9.66 9.16
N ALA A 68 -0.04 -9.99 10.41
CA ALA A 68 -0.37 -9.00 11.43
C ALA A 68 0.80 -8.03 11.62
N GLY A 69 0.55 -6.72 11.55
CA GLY A 69 1.56 -5.72 11.88
C GLY A 69 1.35 -4.35 11.26
N PHE A 70 0.49 -3.53 11.87
CA PHE A 70 0.80 -2.11 12.00
C PHE A 70 1.49 -1.97 13.36
N SER A 71 2.80 -1.75 13.37
CA SER A 71 3.58 -1.43 14.58
C SER A 71 4.22 -0.07 14.44
#